data_AF-A0A351JLQ6-F1
#
_entry.id   AF-A0A351JLQ6-F1
#
_cell.length_a   1.000
_cell.length_b   1.000
_cell.length_c   1.000
_cell.angle_alpha   90.00
_cell.angle_beta   90.00
_cell.angle_gamma   90.00
#
_symmetry.space_group_name_H-M   'P 1'
#
loop_
_entity.id
_entity.type
_entity.pdbx_description
1 polymer ?
#
loop_
_entity_poly.entity_id
_entity_poly.type
_entity_poly.pdbx_seq_one_letter_code
_entity_poly.pdbx_strand_id
1 'polypeptide(L)'
;MRQVVTLILVLVAVTLVGLAAPNVAVAPFVDKAGTGLANLGPGLGEMLAQRLSAGGLFVVPPGALQAWLTQNGLLPTRDAWQAAARAFGAEVLILPAVEVFQATTMSFTLFLFTVRGATVQTDLSAEVVTLATGAIQAVAARGEASGPASVEVTLYFPFDVCLGGFRTGKSVYLSGESVRLGYRDIAPPSSFYVVVHQVASPVPNWTSTVAASTVAAPCVTWTWNQMFGATPAPPGDYVADLYRIPSPIPIATRTFTISAAAAVELVVGSPAFGTAPWGEALAQALDDLTAKLVALLLPSGGG
;
A
#
# COMPACT_ATOMS: atom_id res chain seq x y z
N MET A 1 -84.04 15.42 19.43
CA MET A 1 -84.08 15.16 17.98
C MET A 1 -82.72 15.52 17.38
N ARG A 2 -82.03 14.51 16.80
CA ARG A 2 -80.99 14.54 15.74
C ARG A 2 -79.76 15.45 15.92
N GLN A 3 -78.54 14.93 16.16
CA GLN A 3 -77.63 14.17 15.27
C GLN A 3 -77.02 14.96 14.09
N VAL A 4 -75.67 14.92 14.05
CA VAL A 4 -74.74 15.03 12.89
C VAL A 4 -74.56 16.49 12.41
N VAL A 5 -73.36 17.08 12.42
CA VAL A 5 -72.20 16.71 11.58
C VAL A 5 -70.88 17.01 12.32
N THR A 6 -70.19 15.93 12.67
CA THR A 6 -68.72 15.86 12.76
C THR A 6 -68.20 15.90 11.32
N LEU A 7 -67.42 16.90 10.91
CA LEU A 7 -66.59 16.80 9.70
C LEU A 7 -65.34 17.70 9.80
N ILE A 8 -64.22 17.03 10.08
CA ILE A 8 -62.92 17.17 9.41
C ILE A 8 -62.37 18.59 9.23
N LEU A 9 -61.42 18.95 10.10
CA LEU A 9 -60.20 19.66 9.70
C LEU A 9 -59.05 19.28 10.64
N VAL A 10 -58.81 17.96 10.72
CA VAL A 10 -57.44 17.43 10.83
C VAL A 10 -56.85 17.60 9.44
N LEU A 11 -55.98 18.58 9.23
CA LEU A 11 -54.89 18.62 8.23
C LEU A 11 -54.42 20.06 8.08
N VAL A 12 -53.55 20.53 8.97
CA VAL A 12 -52.28 21.16 8.60
C VAL A 12 -51.33 20.96 9.79
N ALA A 13 -51.10 19.68 10.16
CA ALA A 13 -49.75 19.34 10.55
C ALA A 13 -48.97 19.52 9.26
N VAL A 14 -48.24 20.64 9.13
CA VAL A 14 -47.21 20.76 8.11
C VAL A 14 -46.25 19.62 8.41
N THR A 15 -46.48 18.50 7.75
CA THR A 15 -45.57 17.38 7.65
C THR A 15 -44.35 17.91 6.90
N LEU A 16 -43.48 18.59 7.64
CA LEU A 16 -42.04 18.54 7.40
C LEU A 16 -41.62 17.09 7.65
N VAL A 17 -42.03 16.18 6.76
CA VAL A 17 -41.21 15.01 6.45
C VAL A 17 -40.03 15.58 5.67
N GLY A 18 -39.15 16.30 6.37
CA GLY A 18 -37.75 16.22 6.00
C GLY A 18 -37.45 14.73 6.11
N LEU A 19 -37.19 14.08 4.98
CA LEU A 19 -36.68 12.72 4.93
C LEU A 19 -35.45 12.71 5.84
N ALA A 20 -35.65 12.28 7.10
CA ALA A 20 -34.56 12.18 8.04
C ALA A 20 -33.60 11.17 7.44
N ALA A 21 -32.36 11.59 7.21
CA ALA A 21 -31.32 10.73 6.70
C ALA A 21 -31.26 9.47 7.58
N PRO A 22 -31.24 8.25 7.00
CA PRO A 22 -31.24 7.04 7.79
C PRO A 22 -30.01 7.01 8.70
N ASN A 23 -30.16 6.43 9.90
CA ASN A 23 -29.01 6.19 10.77
C ASN A 23 -28.23 4.97 10.25
N VAL A 24 -26.96 5.16 9.92
CA VAL A 24 -26.13 4.18 9.22
C VAL A 24 -24.99 3.73 10.11
N ALA A 25 -24.78 2.43 10.26
CA ALA A 25 -23.61 1.87 10.90
C ALA A 25 -22.60 1.39 9.85
N VAL A 26 -21.31 1.69 10.05
CA VAL A 26 -20.23 1.24 9.17
C VAL A 26 -19.34 0.28 9.94
N ALA A 27 -19.20 -0.96 9.47
CA ALA A 27 -18.24 -1.91 10.02
C ALA A 27 -16.81 -1.64 9.48
N PRO A 28 -15.76 -2.13 10.16
CA PRO A 28 -14.40 -2.09 9.61
C PRO A 28 -14.31 -2.80 8.24
N PHE A 29 -13.41 -2.34 7.37
CA PHE A 29 -13.14 -3.02 6.10
C PHE A 29 -12.54 -4.41 6.34
N VAL A 30 -13.03 -5.40 5.58
CA VAL A 30 -12.41 -6.72 5.49
C VAL A 30 -11.38 -6.73 4.36
N ASP A 31 -10.15 -7.16 4.65
CA ASP A 31 -9.12 -7.37 3.64
C ASP A 31 -9.30 -8.74 2.96
N LYS A 32 -10.03 -8.79 1.85
CA LYS A 32 -10.14 -10.00 1.02
C LYS A 32 -9.01 -10.10 -0.01
N ALA A 33 -8.41 -8.96 -0.36
CA ALA A 33 -7.27 -8.88 -1.27
C ALA A 33 -5.98 -9.50 -0.68
N GLY A 34 -5.93 -9.71 0.65
CA GLY A 34 -4.78 -10.31 1.33
C GLY A 34 -3.58 -9.37 1.35
N THR A 35 -3.82 -8.06 1.44
CA THR A 35 -2.79 -7.02 1.35
C THR A 35 -1.79 -7.06 2.50
N GLY A 36 -2.20 -7.53 3.68
CA GLY A 36 -1.37 -7.53 4.89
C GLY A 36 -1.05 -6.13 5.42
N LEU A 37 -1.77 -5.10 4.97
CA LEU A 37 -1.58 -3.72 5.40
C LEU A 37 -2.12 -3.51 6.82
N ALA A 38 -1.27 -2.98 7.70
CA ALA A 38 -1.66 -2.65 9.07
C ALA A 38 -2.72 -1.54 9.09
N ASN A 39 -3.72 -1.65 9.97
CA ASN A 39 -4.81 -0.69 10.16
C ASN A 39 -5.70 -0.40 8.93
N LEU A 40 -5.63 -1.21 7.88
CA LEU A 40 -6.45 -1.03 6.69
C LEU A 40 -7.95 -1.11 6.99
N GLY A 41 -8.36 -2.10 7.80
CA GLY A 41 -9.77 -2.30 8.16
C GLY A 41 -10.39 -1.12 8.93
N PRO A 42 -9.87 -0.79 10.13
CA PRO A 42 -10.36 0.34 10.92
C PRO A 42 -10.14 1.69 10.22
N GLY A 43 -8.96 1.92 9.62
CA GLY A 43 -8.61 3.19 9.00
C GLY A 43 -9.52 3.55 7.82
N LEU A 44 -9.77 2.62 6.90
CA LEU A 44 -10.68 2.86 5.78
C LEU A 44 -12.13 2.98 6.20
N GLY A 45 -12.53 2.21 7.22
CA GLY A 45 -13.88 2.33 7.78
C GLY A 45 -14.15 3.72 8.36
N GLU A 46 -13.18 4.29 9.09
CA GLU A 46 -13.29 5.65 9.64
C GLU A 46 -13.32 6.71 8.52
N MET A 47 -12.48 6.55 7.48
CA MET A 47 -12.51 7.45 6.32
C MET A 47 -13.86 7.40 5.59
N LEU A 48 -14.42 6.21 5.39
CA LEU A 48 -15.75 6.05 4.78
C LEU A 48 -16.83 6.68 5.67
N ALA A 49 -16.79 6.44 6.98
CA ALA A 49 -17.75 7.01 7.93
C ALA A 49 -17.71 8.55 7.92
N GLN A 50 -16.51 9.15 7.89
CA GLN A 50 -16.35 10.60 7.79
C GLN A 50 -16.92 11.16 6.48
N ARG A 51 -16.68 10.49 5.34
CA ARG A 51 -17.20 10.93 4.03
C ARG A 51 -18.72 10.82 3.96
N LEU A 52 -19.30 9.74 4.47
CA LEU A 52 -20.76 9.57 4.55
C LEU A 52 -21.39 10.61 5.48
N SER A 53 -20.76 10.91 6.62
CA SER A 53 -21.21 11.95 7.54
C SER A 53 -21.14 13.35 6.90
N ALA A 54 -20.07 13.65 6.16
CA ALA A 54 -19.96 14.89 5.38
C ALA A 54 -21.03 14.98 4.27
N GLY A 55 -21.50 13.83 3.76
CA GLY A 55 -22.64 13.71 2.84
C GLY A 55 -24.02 13.90 3.49
N GLY A 56 -24.09 14.21 4.79
CA GLY A 56 -25.34 14.50 5.50
C GLY A 56 -26.02 13.28 6.15
N LEU A 57 -25.36 12.12 6.19
CA LEU A 57 -25.87 10.93 6.88
C LEU A 57 -25.50 10.96 8.36
N PHE A 58 -26.36 10.36 9.21
CA PHE A 58 -26.00 10.04 10.59
C PHE A 58 -25.24 8.72 10.59
N VAL A 59 -23.98 8.74 11.02
CA VAL A 59 -23.09 7.59 10.90
C VAL A 59 -22.56 7.15 12.27
N VAL A 60 -22.77 5.87 12.60
CA VAL A 60 -22.10 5.18 13.69
C VAL A 60 -20.76 4.65 13.17
N PRO A 61 -19.62 5.15 13.67
CA PRO A 61 -18.30 4.80 13.15
C PRO A 61 -17.89 3.37 13.52
N PRO A 62 -16.98 2.74 12.76
CA PRO A 62 -16.55 1.37 13.01
C PRO A 62 -15.88 1.19 14.37
N GLY A 63 -15.16 2.19 14.87
CA GLY A 63 -14.57 2.14 16.21
C GLY A 63 -15.61 1.98 17.32
N ALA A 64 -16.79 2.59 17.18
CA ALA A 64 -17.89 2.48 18.15
C ALA A 64 -18.51 1.07 18.15
N LEU A 65 -18.72 0.50 16.96
CA LEU A 65 -19.19 -0.89 16.85
C LEU A 65 -18.16 -1.85 17.44
N GLN A 66 -16.89 -1.69 17.10
CA GLN A 66 -15.83 -2.59 17.57
C GLN A 66 -15.65 -2.52 19.09
N ALA A 67 -15.76 -1.34 19.69
CA ALA A 67 -15.78 -1.17 21.13
C ALA A 67 -16.97 -1.92 21.77
N TRP A 68 -18.16 -1.84 21.17
CA TRP A 68 -19.34 -2.57 21.66
C TRP A 68 -19.14 -4.09 21.61
N LEU A 69 -18.62 -4.64 20.50
CA LEU A 69 -18.33 -6.09 20.43
C LEU A 69 -17.33 -6.51 21.51
N THR A 70 -16.26 -5.72 21.70
CA THR A 70 -15.22 -5.99 22.69
C THR A 70 -15.78 -5.98 24.11
N GLN A 71 -16.59 -4.98 24.44
CA GLN A 71 -17.26 -4.87 25.75
C GLN A 71 -18.19 -6.04 26.03
N ASN A 72 -18.77 -6.64 25.00
CA ASN A 72 -19.68 -7.79 25.10
C ASN A 72 -18.96 -9.14 24.88
N GLY A 73 -17.63 -9.16 24.73
CA GLY A 73 -16.87 -10.38 24.50
C GLY A 73 -17.22 -11.14 23.21
N LEU A 74 -17.72 -10.44 22.20
CA LEU A 74 -18.17 -11.03 20.94
C LEU A 74 -17.07 -11.04 19.90
N LEU A 75 -17.03 -12.11 19.11
CA LEU A 75 -16.17 -12.19 17.92
C LEU A 75 -16.79 -11.36 16.77
N PRO A 76 -15.96 -10.76 15.88
CA PRO A 76 -16.42 -9.88 14.80
C PRO A 76 -17.05 -10.65 13.63
N THR A 77 -18.21 -11.25 13.87
CA THR A 77 -19.04 -11.92 12.85
C THR A 77 -20.10 -10.99 12.29
N ARG A 78 -20.67 -11.32 11.11
CA ARG A 78 -21.78 -10.55 10.51
C ARG A 78 -22.92 -10.32 11.49
N ASP A 79 -23.33 -11.37 12.19
CA ASP A 79 -24.44 -11.30 13.15
C ASP A 79 -24.10 -10.40 14.34
N ALA A 80 -22.85 -10.43 14.82
CA ALA A 80 -22.37 -9.55 15.88
C ALA A 80 -22.36 -8.07 15.44
N TRP A 81 -21.97 -7.78 14.19
CA TRP A 81 -22.04 -6.44 13.63
C TRP A 81 -23.47 -5.93 13.47
N GLN A 82 -24.41 -6.79 13.04
CA GLN A 82 -25.83 -6.45 12.98
C GLN A 82 -26.41 -6.18 14.37
N ALA A 83 -26.05 -6.97 15.37
CA ALA A 83 -26.45 -6.76 16.75
C ALA A 83 -25.94 -5.43 17.31
N ALA A 84 -24.65 -5.12 17.07
CA ALA A 84 -24.05 -3.85 17.45
C ALA A 84 -24.73 -2.66 16.77
N ALA A 85 -24.94 -2.73 15.45
CA ALA A 85 -25.60 -1.69 14.68
C ALA A 85 -27.03 -1.40 15.21
N ARG A 86 -27.80 -2.45 15.51
CA ARG A 86 -29.13 -2.32 16.13
C ARG A 86 -29.06 -1.69 17.52
N ALA A 87 -28.04 -2.02 18.31
CA ALA A 87 -27.86 -1.44 19.65
C ALA A 87 -27.61 0.08 19.61
N PHE A 88 -27.00 0.58 18.52
CA PHE A 88 -26.84 2.02 18.27
C PHE A 88 -28.00 2.65 17.48
N GLY A 89 -29.10 1.92 17.28
CA GLY A 89 -30.29 2.42 16.58
C GLY A 89 -30.05 2.68 15.08
N ALA A 90 -29.08 2.00 14.47
CA ALA A 90 -28.89 2.07 13.03
C ALA A 90 -30.04 1.35 12.29
N GLU A 91 -30.46 1.92 11.17
CA GLU A 91 -31.44 1.34 10.25
C GLU A 91 -30.76 0.48 9.18
N VAL A 92 -29.52 0.85 8.86
CA VAL A 92 -28.71 0.22 7.82
C VAL A 92 -27.31 -0.08 8.37
N LEU A 93 -26.80 -1.27 8.05
CA LEU A 93 -25.41 -1.65 8.29
C LEU A 93 -24.66 -1.77 6.96
N ILE A 94 -23.52 -1.12 6.86
CA ILE A 94 -22.59 -1.22 5.75
C ILE A 94 -21.45 -2.16 6.16
N LEU A 95 -21.24 -3.22 5.38
CA LEU A 95 -20.16 -4.18 5.52
C LEU A 95 -19.19 -4.02 4.34
N PRO A 96 -18.14 -3.20 4.49
CA PRO A 96 -17.22 -2.93 3.40
C PRO A 96 -16.08 -3.95 3.32
N ALA A 97 -15.53 -4.13 2.12
CA ALA A 97 -14.37 -4.98 1.87
C ALA A 97 -13.45 -4.39 0.81
N VAL A 98 -12.16 -4.72 0.92
CA VAL A 98 -11.16 -4.51 -0.15
C VAL A 98 -11.08 -5.81 -0.93
N GLU A 99 -11.56 -5.79 -2.18
CA GLU A 99 -11.61 -6.97 -3.04
C GLU A 99 -10.30 -7.10 -3.85
N VAL A 100 -9.79 -5.98 -4.35
CA VAL A 100 -8.55 -5.93 -5.13
C VAL A 100 -7.70 -4.76 -4.68
N PHE A 101 -6.42 -5.01 -4.46
CA PHE A 101 -5.41 -3.97 -4.31
C PHE A 101 -4.14 -4.43 -5.04
N GLN A 102 -3.92 -3.91 -6.24
CA GLN A 102 -2.84 -4.34 -7.12
C GLN A 102 -1.97 -3.14 -7.50
N ALA A 103 -0.68 -3.23 -7.17
CA ALA A 103 0.32 -2.26 -7.61
C ALA A 103 1.15 -2.87 -8.75
N THR A 104 0.96 -2.36 -9.97
CA THR A 104 1.76 -2.71 -11.13
C THR A 104 2.88 -1.70 -11.30
N THR A 105 4.13 -2.14 -11.26
CA THR A 105 5.27 -1.25 -11.48
C THR A 105 5.39 -0.92 -12.97
N MET A 106 5.54 0.36 -13.28
CA MET A 106 5.80 0.85 -14.64
C MET A 106 7.18 1.50 -14.68
N SER A 107 8.04 1.05 -15.60
CA SER A 107 9.35 1.66 -15.84
C SER A 107 9.39 2.25 -17.24
N PHE A 108 9.49 3.58 -17.32
CA PHE A 108 9.73 4.27 -18.58
C PHE A 108 11.18 4.69 -18.65
N THR A 109 11.91 4.20 -19.67
CA THR A 109 13.29 4.63 -19.95
C THR A 109 13.28 5.53 -21.18
N LEU A 110 13.60 6.81 -20.97
CA LEU A 110 13.78 7.81 -22.03
C LEU A 110 15.23 8.29 -21.98
N PHE A 111 16.05 7.85 -22.94
CA PHE A 111 17.49 8.14 -23.01
C PHE A 111 18.26 7.76 -21.73
N LEU A 112 18.52 8.72 -20.83
CA LEU A 112 19.23 8.55 -19.56
C LEU A 112 18.30 8.61 -18.33
N PHE A 113 17.00 8.83 -18.54
CA PHE A 113 16.01 9.00 -17.48
C PHE A 113 15.18 7.72 -17.35
N THR A 114 15.23 7.09 -16.18
CA THR A 114 14.30 6.01 -15.82
C THR A 114 13.29 6.56 -14.81
N VAL A 115 12.05 6.73 -15.26
CA VAL A 115 10.93 7.05 -14.37
C VAL A 115 10.31 5.73 -13.92
N ARG A 116 10.39 5.45 -12.61
CA ARG A 116 9.69 4.33 -11.98
C ARG A 116 8.37 4.84 -11.42
N GLY A 117 7.30 4.51 -12.11
CA GLY A 117 5.95 4.70 -11.62
C GLY A 117 5.37 3.42 -11.04
N ALA A 118 4.26 3.55 -10.36
CA ALA A 118 3.34 2.46 -10.13
C ALA A 118 1.96 2.88 -10.62
N THR A 119 1.30 1.97 -11.32
CA THR A 119 -0.14 2.02 -11.51
C THR A 119 -0.76 1.18 -10.42
N VAL A 120 -1.56 1.81 -9.58
CA VAL A 120 -2.27 1.13 -8.51
C VAL A 120 -3.74 1.09 -8.86
N GLN A 121 -4.31 -0.13 -8.84
CA GLN A 121 -5.72 -0.37 -8.97
C GLN A 121 -6.26 -0.83 -7.62
N THR A 122 -7.35 -0.22 -7.19
CA THR A 122 -8.08 -0.59 -5.98
C THR A 122 -9.54 -0.82 -6.31
N ASP A 123 -10.05 -2.00 -5.99
CA ASP A 123 -11.47 -2.32 -6.06
C ASP A 123 -12.01 -2.51 -4.64
N LEU A 124 -13.03 -1.74 -4.30
CA LEU A 124 -13.74 -1.80 -3.02
C LEU A 124 -15.15 -2.32 -3.25
N SER A 125 -15.69 -3.02 -2.26
CA SER A 125 -17.10 -3.43 -2.24
C SER A 125 -17.74 -3.06 -0.91
N ALA A 126 -19.06 -2.96 -0.91
CA ALA A 126 -19.85 -2.83 0.30
C ALA A 126 -21.16 -3.59 0.17
N GLU A 127 -21.48 -4.40 1.17
CA GLU A 127 -22.82 -4.92 1.36
C GLU A 127 -23.61 -4.00 2.29
N VAL A 128 -24.73 -3.50 1.80
CA VAL A 128 -25.67 -2.63 2.51
C VAL A 128 -26.82 -3.50 3.00
N VAL A 129 -26.91 -3.69 4.32
CA VAL A 129 -27.91 -4.53 4.97
C VAL A 129 -28.96 -3.65 5.64
N THR A 130 -30.20 -3.70 5.16
CA THR A 130 -31.33 -3.07 5.85
C THR A 130 -31.69 -3.91 7.08
N LEU A 131 -31.50 -3.38 8.28
CA LEU A 131 -31.61 -4.16 9.51
C LEU A 131 -33.04 -4.59 9.85
N ALA A 132 -34.04 -3.86 9.36
CA ALA A 132 -35.46 -4.16 9.56
C ALA A 132 -35.94 -5.35 8.73
N THR A 133 -35.49 -5.47 7.48
CA THR A 133 -35.96 -6.49 6.52
C THR A 133 -34.94 -7.60 6.26
N GLY A 134 -33.67 -7.37 6.59
CA GLY A 134 -32.56 -8.23 6.19
C GLY A 134 -32.23 -8.15 4.70
N ALA A 135 -32.81 -7.19 3.96
CA ALA A 135 -32.49 -6.98 2.56
C ALA A 135 -31.02 -6.58 2.40
N ILE A 136 -30.36 -7.16 1.40
CA ILE A 136 -28.95 -6.92 1.11
C ILE A 136 -28.83 -6.34 -0.29
N GLN A 137 -28.09 -5.25 -0.40
CA GLN A 137 -27.71 -4.66 -1.68
C GLN A 137 -26.18 -4.51 -1.73
N ALA A 138 -25.57 -4.89 -2.85
CA ALA A 138 -24.13 -4.80 -3.02
C ALA A 138 -23.77 -3.60 -3.90
N VAL A 139 -22.75 -2.87 -3.48
CA VAL A 139 -22.17 -1.75 -4.22
C VAL A 139 -20.69 -2.05 -4.44
N ALA A 140 -20.19 -1.78 -5.65
CA ALA A 140 -18.79 -1.91 -5.99
C ALA A 140 -18.25 -0.57 -6.49
N ALA A 141 -17.00 -0.29 -6.15
CA ALA A 141 -16.30 0.92 -6.52
C ALA A 141 -14.86 0.61 -6.93
N ARG A 142 -14.33 1.46 -7.80
CA ARG A 142 -12.99 1.29 -8.38
C ARG A 142 -12.27 2.62 -8.40
N GLY A 143 -10.99 2.56 -8.06
CA GLY A 143 -10.08 3.69 -8.17
C GLY A 143 -8.78 3.23 -8.81
N GLU A 144 -8.25 4.08 -9.69
CA GLU A 144 -7.02 3.83 -10.41
C GLU A 144 -6.18 5.10 -10.40
N ALA A 145 -4.97 4.99 -9.90
CA ALA A 145 -4.03 6.09 -9.98
C ALA A 145 -2.69 5.58 -10.48
N SER A 146 -2.09 6.38 -11.33
CA SER A 146 -0.80 6.12 -11.93
C SER A 146 0.09 7.31 -11.63
N GLY A 147 1.22 7.07 -11.00
CA GLY A 147 2.13 8.15 -10.67
C GLY A 147 3.49 7.64 -10.25
N PRO A 148 4.43 8.55 -9.95
CA PRO A 148 5.73 8.17 -9.42
C PRO A 148 5.53 7.46 -8.07
N ALA A 149 5.91 6.18 -7.99
CA ALA A 149 5.88 5.42 -6.73
C ALA A 149 6.92 5.92 -5.71
N SER A 150 7.84 6.76 -6.21
CA SER A 150 8.82 7.54 -5.47
C SER A 150 9.23 8.69 -6.39
N VAL A 151 9.05 9.95 -5.99
CA VAL A 151 9.91 11.03 -6.47
C VAL A 151 11.13 11.03 -5.56
N GLU A 152 11.92 9.97 -5.65
CA GLU A 152 13.33 10.20 -5.50
C GLU A 152 13.76 10.82 -6.83
N VAL A 153 14.02 12.13 -6.84
CA VAL A 153 15.04 12.67 -7.75
C VAL A 153 16.38 12.15 -7.22
N THR A 154 16.55 10.84 -7.20
CA THR A 154 17.87 10.24 -7.25
C THR A 154 18.25 10.48 -8.69
N LEU A 155 19.13 11.46 -8.91
CA LEU A 155 19.88 11.59 -10.15
C LEU A 155 20.53 10.23 -10.40
N TYR A 156 19.81 9.35 -11.11
CA TYR A 156 20.28 8.05 -11.50
C TYR A 156 21.25 8.30 -12.64
N PHE A 157 22.48 8.62 -12.28
CA PHE A 157 23.57 8.20 -13.11
C PHE A 157 23.65 6.69 -12.86
N PRO A 158 23.29 5.80 -13.81
CA PRO A 158 23.96 4.51 -13.83
C PRO A 158 25.43 4.90 -13.96
N PHE A 159 26.15 4.96 -12.85
CA PHE A 159 27.59 4.99 -12.94
C PHE A 159 27.92 3.67 -13.58
N ASP A 160 28.27 3.73 -14.86
CA ASP A 160 28.88 2.59 -15.50
C ASP A 160 30.05 2.21 -14.59
N VAL A 161 29.93 1.02 -13.98
CA VAL A 161 30.93 0.49 -13.05
C VAL A 161 32.29 0.35 -13.74
N CYS A 162 32.32 0.47 -15.08
CA CYS A 162 33.48 0.51 -15.94
C CYS A 162 34.11 1.90 -16.16
N LEU A 163 33.62 2.97 -15.52
CA LEU A 163 34.18 4.32 -15.66
C LEU A 163 35.53 4.53 -14.94
N GLY A 164 36.06 3.49 -14.28
CA GLY A 164 37.42 3.48 -13.72
C GLY A 164 37.47 3.10 -12.25
N GLY A 165 38.52 2.37 -11.85
CA GLY A 165 38.67 1.84 -10.49
C GLY A 165 37.64 0.76 -10.16
N PHE A 166 37.64 0.30 -8.90
CA PHE A 166 36.65 -0.65 -8.39
C PHE A 166 35.43 0.11 -7.87
N ARG A 167 34.23 -0.25 -8.31
CA ARG A 167 32.98 0.48 -8.03
C ARG A 167 31.80 -0.46 -7.80
N THR A 168 30.87 0.02 -7.00
CA THR A 168 29.48 -0.47 -6.93
C THR A 168 28.60 0.41 -7.83
N GLY A 169 27.48 -0.14 -8.29
CA GLY A 169 26.48 0.64 -9.05
C GLY A 169 25.78 1.70 -8.20
N LYS A 170 25.72 1.51 -6.87
CA LYS A 170 25.12 2.41 -5.88
C LYS A 170 25.88 2.36 -4.56
N SER A 171 25.71 3.37 -3.72
CA SER A 171 26.19 3.35 -2.33
C SER A 171 25.19 2.74 -1.35
N VAL A 172 23.90 2.69 -1.71
CA VAL A 172 22.81 2.13 -0.90
C VAL A 172 21.94 1.22 -1.77
N TYR A 173 21.61 0.05 -1.24
CA TYR A 173 20.76 -0.97 -1.85
C TYR A 173 19.62 -1.37 -0.89
N LEU A 174 18.47 -1.76 -1.43
CA LEU A 174 17.41 -2.35 -0.61
C LEU A 174 17.67 -3.84 -0.35
N SER A 175 17.16 -4.37 0.76
CA SER A 175 17.18 -5.80 1.05
C SER A 175 16.56 -6.59 -0.11
N GLY A 176 17.29 -7.56 -0.67
CA GLY A 176 16.90 -8.37 -1.82
C GLY A 176 17.21 -7.74 -3.19
N GLU A 177 17.73 -6.52 -3.24
CA GLU A 177 18.18 -5.88 -4.49
C GLU A 177 19.56 -6.40 -4.91
N SER A 178 19.73 -6.80 -6.17
CA SER A 178 21.06 -7.23 -6.66
C SER A 178 22.09 -6.09 -6.66
N VAL A 179 23.23 -6.35 -6.04
CA VAL A 179 24.40 -5.45 -5.99
C VAL A 179 25.27 -5.69 -7.22
N ARG A 180 25.37 -4.66 -8.08
CA ARG A 180 26.27 -4.68 -9.25
C ARG A 180 27.62 -4.07 -8.90
N LEU A 181 28.69 -4.77 -9.23
CA LEU A 181 30.08 -4.41 -8.98
C LEU A 181 30.83 -4.39 -10.31
N GLY A 182 31.86 -3.56 -10.42
CA GLY A 182 32.75 -3.60 -11.58
C GLY A 182 34.10 -2.96 -11.34
N TYR A 183 35.06 -3.40 -12.15
CA TYR A 183 36.42 -2.92 -12.13
C TYR A 183 36.94 -2.77 -13.56
N ARG A 184 37.54 -1.61 -13.86
CA ARG A 184 38.28 -1.41 -15.09
C ARG A 184 39.76 -1.69 -14.86
N ASP A 185 40.26 -2.71 -15.53
CA ASP A 185 41.67 -3.04 -15.53
C ASP A 185 42.48 -1.96 -16.25
N ILE A 186 43.50 -1.44 -15.55
CA ILE A 186 44.41 -0.42 -16.06
C ILE A 186 45.56 -1.04 -16.89
N ALA A 187 45.77 -2.35 -16.77
CA ALA A 187 46.82 -3.10 -17.48
C ALA A 187 46.33 -4.52 -17.86
N PRO A 188 45.32 -4.65 -18.73
CA PRO A 188 44.82 -5.94 -19.18
C PRO A 188 45.84 -6.71 -20.05
N PRO A 189 45.80 -8.05 -20.08
CA PRO A 189 44.80 -8.92 -19.46
C PRO A 189 45.15 -9.34 -18.03
N SER A 190 44.13 -9.50 -17.19
CA SER A 190 44.24 -10.01 -15.81
C SER A 190 42.96 -10.72 -15.39
N SER A 191 43.05 -11.54 -14.34
CA SER A 191 41.90 -12.22 -13.76
C SER A 191 41.62 -11.72 -12.35
N PHE A 192 40.35 -11.52 -12.04
CA PHE A 192 39.88 -10.90 -10.80
C PHE A 192 38.72 -11.67 -10.18
N TYR A 193 38.56 -11.56 -8.87
CA TYR A 193 37.37 -11.98 -8.16
C TYR A 193 37.06 -10.98 -7.05
N VAL A 194 35.83 -11.02 -6.55
CA VAL A 194 35.36 -10.16 -5.47
C VAL A 194 34.93 -11.00 -4.29
N VAL A 195 35.27 -10.55 -3.09
CA VAL A 195 34.72 -11.06 -1.83
C VAL A 195 33.86 -9.97 -1.21
N VAL A 196 32.63 -10.30 -0.81
CA VAL A 196 31.71 -9.40 -0.13
C VAL A 196 31.41 -9.93 1.26
N HIS A 197 31.49 -9.06 2.28
CA HIS A 197 31.15 -9.39 3.67
C HIS A 197 30.64 -8.17 4.42
N GLN A 198 30.14 -8.35 5.64
CA GLN A 198 29.72 -7.23 6.48
C GLN A 198 30.92 -6.47 7.04
N VAL A 199 30.77 -5.16 7.27
CA VAL A 199 31.79 -4.36 7.97
C VAL A 199 31.99 -4.88 9.40
N ALA A 200 30.90 -5.21 10.08
CA ALA A 200 30.95 -5.68 11.47
C ALA A 200 31.50 -7.10 11.62
N SER A 201 31.46 -7.93 10.55
CA SER A 201 31.96 -9.30 10.57
C SER A 201 32.40 -9.77 9.17
N PRO A 202 33.62 -10.32 9.02
CA PRO A 202 34.11 -10.87 7.75
C PRO A 202 33.46 -12.21 7.36
N VAL A 203 32.65 -12.80 8.24
CA VAL A 203 31.93 -14.06 8.00
C VAL A 203 30.46 -13.90 8.41
N PRO A 204 29.49 -14.38 7.60
CA PRO A 204 29.66 -15.04 6.31
C PRO A 204 30.12 -14.07 5.20
N ASN A 205 30.77 -14.62 4.17
CA ASN A 205 31.15 -13.87 2.98
C ASN A 205 30.66 -14.56 1.70
N TRP A 206 30.50 -13.77 0.64
CA TRP A 206 30.21 -14.24 -0.70
C TRP A 206 31.44 -14.02 -1.56
N THR A 207 31.88 -15.06 -2.26
CA THR A 207 32.98 -14.97 -3.22
C THR A 207 32.42 -15.13 -4.63
N SER A 208 32.75 -14.19 -5.51
CA SER A 208 32.32 -14.22 -6.90
C SER A 208 33.02 -15.32 -7.70
N THR A 209 32.47 -15.65 -8.87
CA THR A 209 33.26 -16.33 -9.90
C THR A 209 34.38 -15.43 -10.41
N VAL A 210 35.46 -16.04 -10.90
CA VAL A 210 36.59 -15.32 -11.50
C VAL A 210 36.17 -14.73 -12.84
N ALA A 211 36.47 -13.44 -13.04
CA ALA A 211 36.27 -12.74 -14.31
C ALA A 211 37.61 -12.27 -14.87
N ALA A 212 37.79 -12.38 -16.19
CA ALA A 212 39.01 -11.98 -16.87
C ALA A 212 38.80 -10.71 -17.71
N SER A 213 39.75 -9.78 -17.63
CA SER A 213 39.83 -8.61 -18.50
C SER A 213 40.62 -8.95 -19.77
N THR A 214 40.34 -8.24 -20.85
CA THR A 214 41.13 -8.29 -22.09
C THR A 214 41.44 -6.88 -22.58
N VAL A 215 42.35 -6.75 -23.54
CA VAL A 215 42.65 -5.44 -24.14
C VAL A 215 41.41 -4.82 -24.81
N ALA A 216 40.56 -5.65 -25.44
CA ALA A 216 39.32 -5.20 -26.08
C ALA A 216 38.18 -4.94 -25.08
N ALA A 217 38.17 -5.64 -23.95
CA ALA A 217 37.18 -5.50 -22.88
C ALA A 217 37.91 -5.39 -21.52
N PRO A 218 38.43 -4.20 -21.17
CA PRO A 218 39.21 -4.01 -19.95
C PRO A 218 38.34 -4.03 -18.68
N CYS A 219 37.02 -3.97 -18.81
CA CYS A 219 36.11 -3.98 -17.67
C CYS A 219 35.58 -5.37 -17.35
N VAL A 220 35.61 -5.71 -16.07
CA VAL A 220 34.99 -6.90 -15.50
C VAL A 220 33.88 -6.49 -14.55
N THR A 221 32.79 -7.26 -14.52
CA THR A 221 31.61 -6.95 -13.69
C THR A 221 31.09 -8.19 -12.98
N TRP A 222 30.53 -7.99 -11.80
CA TRP A 222 29.89 -9.03 -11.00
C TRP A 222 28.54 -8.56 -10.50
N THR A 223 27.68 -9.53 -10.21
CA THR A 223 26.38 -9.29 -9.59
C THR A 223 26.24 -10.21 -8.40
N TRP A 224 25.96 -9.63 -7.23
CA TRP A 224 25.66 -10.35 -6.02
C TRP A 224 24.19 -10.14 -5.66
N ASN A 225 23.45 -11.23 -5.48
CA ASN A 225 22.02 -11.20 -5.15
C ASN A 225 21.74 -11.06 -3.65
N GLN A 226 22.70 -10.53 -2.87
CA GLN A 226 22.61 -10.41 -1.41
C GLN A 226 22.42 -11.75 -0.68
N MET A 227 22.95 -12.85 -1.23
CA MET A 227 22.89 -14.16 -0.58
C MET A 227 24.27 -14.65 -0.16
N PHE A 228 24.37 -15.13 1.08
CA PHE A 228 25.48 -15.91 1.60
C PHE A 228 25.10 -17.41 1.58
N GLY A 229 25.20 -18.03 0.40
CA GLY A 229 24.67 -19.36 0.17
C GLY A 229 23.14 -19.35 0.22
N ALA A 230 22.55 -20.07 1.17
CA ALA A 230 21.10 -20.09 1.38
C ALA A 230 20.58 -18.98 2.32
N THR A 231 21.47 -18.20 2.93
CA THR A 231 21.08 -17.18 3.92
C THR A 231 21.09 -15.79 3.29
N PRO A 232 20.00 -15.01 3.38
CA PRO A 232 20.01 -13.63 2.91
C PRO A 232 20.90 -12.74 3.78
N ALA A 233 21.55 -11.76 3.15
CA ALA A 233 22.34 -10.75 3.83
C ALA A 233 21.41 -9.83 4.63
N PRO A 234 21.63 -9.66 5.95
CA PRO A 234 20.79 -8.76 6.74
C PRO A 234 21.08 -7.29 6.41
N PRO A 235 20.20 -6.34 6.78
CA PRO A 235 20.50 -4.92 6.65
C PRO A 235 21.77 -4.51 7.41
N GLY A 236 22.54 -3.57 6.85
CA GLY A 236 23.77 -3.05 7.45
C GLY A 236 24.80 -2.60 6.43
N ASP A 237 26.00 -2.27 6.90
CA ASP A 237 27.12 -1.87 6.05
C ASP A 237 27.96 -3.07 5.60
N TYR A 238 28.35 -3.04 4.33
CA TYR A 238 29.06 -4.10 3.63
C TYR A 238 30.34 -3.58 3.01
N VAL A 239 31.29 -4.49 2.87
CA VAL A 239 32.57 -4.30 2.19
C VAL A 239 32.62 -5.27 1.02
N ALA A 240 33.00 -4.77 -0.14
CA ALA A 240 33.45 -5.55 -1.28
C ALA A 240 34.96 -5.35 -1.43
N ASP A 241 35.71 -6.44 -1.52
CA ASP A 241 37.14 -6.47 -1.74
C ASP A 241 37.45 -7.12 -3.10
N LEU A 242 38.21 -6.41 -3.92
CA LEU A 242 38.65 -6.87 -5.23
C LEU A 242 40.04 -7.50 -5.12
N TYR A 243 40.17 -8.72 -5.64
CA TYR A 243 41.43 -9.45 -5.71
C TYR A 243 41.84 -9.66 -7.15
N ARG A 244 43.15 -9.63 -7.39
CA ARG A 244 43.77 -10.00 -8.67
C ARG A 244 44.51 -11.32 -8.49
N ILE A 245 44.23 -12.30 -9.33
CA ILE A 245 44.92 -13.60 -9.26
C ILE A 245 46.38 -13.43 -9.74
N PRO A 246 47.36 -14.04 -9.05
CA PRO A 246 47.25 -14.92 -7.88
C PRO A 246 47.47 -14.22 -6.52
N SER A 247 47.42 -12.89 -6.46
CA SER A 247 47.66 -12.13 -5.22
C SER A 247 46.57 -12.42 -4.17
N PRO A 248 46.95 -12.78 -2.93
CA PRO A 248 46.01 -12.95 -1.83
C PRO A 248 45.64 -11.62 -1.15
N ILE A 249 46.18 -10.49 -1.61
CA ILE A 249 45.93 -9.16 -1.04
C ILE A 249 44.91 -8.41 -1.91
N PRO A 250 43.87 -7.80 -1.32
CA PRO A 250 42.93 -7.00 -2.07
C PRO A 250 43.62 -5.79 -2.69
N ILE A 251 43.35 -5.53 -3.96
CA ILE A 251 43.91 -4.41 -4.72
C ILE A 251 43.02 -3.16 -4.68
N ALA A 252 41.75 -3.33 -4.28
CA ALA A 252 40.81 -2.24 -4.05
C ALA A 252 39.65 -2.71 -3.16
N THR A 253 39.07 -1.78 -2.42
CA THR A 253 37.95 -2.04 -1.52
C THR A 253 36.85 -0.99 -1.73
N ARG A 254 35.59 -1.41 -1.59
CA ARG A 254 34.42 -0.52 -1.63
C ARG A 254 33.42 -0.85 -0.56
N THR A 255 32.90 0.18 0.09
CA THR A 255 31.80 0.06 1.05
C THR A 255 30.47 0.45 0.42
N PHE A 256 29.41 -0.19 0.86
CA PHE A 256 28.03 0.13 0.51
C PHE A 256 27.09 -0.33 1.63
N THR A 257 25.87 0.17 1.66
CA THR A 257 24.89 -0.14 2.68
C THR A 257 23.72 -0.92 2.09
N ILE A 258 23.29 -1.98 2.77
CA ILE A 258 22.00 -2.62 2.54
C ILE A 258 21.04 -2.02 3.57
N SER A 259 20.12 -1.18 3.10
CA SER A 259 19.01 -0.76 3.93
C SER A 259 18.04 -1.92 4.09
N ALA A 260 17.37 -2.00 5.23
CA ALA A 260 16.14 -2.77 5.30
C ALA A 260 15.29 -2.35 4.11
N ALA A 261 14.69 -3.33 3.41
CA ALA A 261 13.55 -2.99 2.58
C ALA A 261 12.65 -2.21 3.52
N ALA A 262 12.38 -0.95 3.20
CA ALA A 262 11.30 -0.26 3.87
C ALA A 262 10.08 -1.13 3.52
N ALA A 263 9.72 -2.05 4.43
CA ALA A 263 8.36 -2.10 4.86
C ALA A 263 8.09 -0.66 5.29
N VAL A 264 7.73 0.18 4.31
CA VAL A 264 6.93 1.35 4.60
C VAL A 264 5.76 0.69 5.29
N GLU A 265 5.73 0.79 6.62
CA GLU A 265 4.54 0.51 7.38
C GLU A 265 3.56 1.56 6.84
N LEU A 266 2.85 1.16 5.78
CA LEU A 266 1.89 1.99 5.06
C LEU A 266 0.69 2.06 5.99
N VAL A 267 0.79 2.94 6.98
CA VAL A 267 -0.32 3.23 7.89
C VAL A 267 -1.30 4.10 7.10
N VAL A 268 -2.45 3.52 6.80
CA VAL A 268 -3.60 4.22 6.23
C VAL A 268 -3.96 5.38 7.16
N GLY A 269 -3.97 6.61 6.63
CA GLY A 269 -4.21 7.84 7.38
C GLY A 269 -2.97 8.72 7.65
N SER A 270 -1.77 8.29 7.25
CA SER A 270 -0.56 9.13 7.32
C SER A 270 -0.42 10.09 6.10
N PRO A 271 0.21 11.26 6.25
CA PRO A 271 0.44 12.19 5.13
C PRO A 271 1.24 11.57 3.96
N ALA A 272 2.19 10.69 4.26
CA ALA A 272 3.00 9.99 3.27
C ALA A 272 2.20 8.95 2.46
N PHE A 273 1.11 8.41 3.02
CA PHE A 273 0.20 7.51 2.31
C PHE A 273 -0.64 8.26 1.27
N GLY A 274 -1.15 9.45 1.63
CA GLY A 274 -2.09 10.22 0.79
C GLY A 274 -1.49 10.84 -0.47
N THR A 275 -0.17 11.06 -0.53
CA THR A 275 0.51 11.71 -1.67
C THR A 275 1.05 10.74 -2.72
N ALA A 276 0.91 9.44 -2.49
CA ALA A 276 1.42 8.40 -3.36
C ALA A 276 0.31 7.79 -4.23
N PRO A 277 0.63 7.13 -5.36
CA PRO A 277 -0.37 6.56 -6.27
C PRO A 277 -1.33 5.57 -5.59
N TRP A 278 -0.90 4.84 -4.56
CA TRP A 278 -1.80 3.96 -3.80
C TRP A 278 -2.81 4.73 -2.95
N GLY A 279 -2.42 5.85 -2.35
CA GLY A 279 -3.32 6.70 -1.58
C GLY A 279 -4.35 7.37 -2.47
N GLU A 280 -3.94 7.82 -3.65
CA GLU A 280 -4.83 8.42 -4.65
C GLU A 280 -5.82 7.40 -5.22
N ALA A 281 -5.36 6.21 -5.63
CA ALA A 281 -6.23 5.15 -6.13
C ALA A 281 -7.28 4.74 -5.07
N LEU A 282 -6.85 4.60 -3.81
CA LEU A 282 -7.74 4.27 -2.71
C LEU A 282 -8.71 5.41 -2.37
N ALA A 283 -8.26 6.66 -2.44
CA ALA A 283 -9.12 7.82 -2.23
C ALA A 283 -10.21 7.90 -3.30
N GLN A 284 -9.86 7.71 -4.58
CA GLN A 284 -10.83 7.66 -5.69
C GLN A 284 -11.83 6.52 -5.51
N ALA A 285 -11.37 5.32 -5.15
CA ALA A 285 -12.24 4.18 -4.92
C ALA A 285 -13.23 4.45 -3.76
N LEU A 286 -12.76 5.08 -2.68
CA LEU A 286 -13.59 5.48 -1.56
C LEU A 286 -14.57 6.61 -1.93
N ASP A 287 -14.20 7.55 -2.80
CA ASP A 287 -15.09 8.63 -3.26
C ASP A 287 -16.21 8.08 -4.13
N ASP A 288 -15.87 7.19 -5.07
CA ASP A 288 -16.85 6.46 -5.90
C ASP A 288 -17.79 5.60 -5.03
N LEU A 289 -17.24 4.88 -4.04
CA LEU A 289 -18.04 4.09 -3.10
C LEU A 289 -18.99 4.97 -2.29
N THR A 290 -18.49 6.09 -1.76
CA THR A 290 -19.28 7.05 -0.98
C THR A 290 -20.42 7.61 -1.82
N ALA A 291 -20.14 8.07 -3.05
CA ALA A 291 -21.15 8.64 -3.92
C ALA A 291 -22.29 7.65 -4.21
N LYS A 292 -21.96 6.39 -4.49
CA LYS A 292 -22.95 5.32 -4.73
C LYS A 292 -23.76 4.99 -3.47
N LEU A 293 -23.11 4.94 -2.30
CA LEU A 293 -23.80 4.71 -1.04
C LEU A 293 -24.74 5.86 -0.67
N VAL A 294 -24.32 7.12 -0.85
CA VAL A 294 -25.17 8.28 -0.61
C VAL A 294 -26.38 8.27 -1.55
N ALA A 295 -26.17 7.99 -2.84
CA ALA A 295 -27.26 7.89 -3.82
C ALA A 295 -28.24 6.73 -3.51
N LEU A 296 -27.74 5.66 -2.89
CA LEU A 296 -28.56 4.52 -2.49
C LEU A 296 -29.37 4.81 -1.21
N LEU A 297 -28.77 5.52 -0.26
CA LEU A 297 -29.31 5.72 1.09
C LEU A 297 -30.16 6.97 1.22
N LEU A 298 -29.89 8.00 0.42
CA LEU A 298 -30.73 9.17 0.29
C LEU A 298 -31.56 9.01 -0.99
N PRO A 299 -32.88 8.77 -0.89
CA PRO A 299 -33.72 8.78 -2.07
C PRO A 299 -33.58 10.15 -2.73
N SER A 300 -33.12 10.17 -3.99
CA SER A 300 -33.08 11.37 -4.81
C SER A 300 -34.45 12.04 -4.76
N GLY A 301 -34.52 13.25 -4.20
CA GLY A 301 -35.71 14.10 -4.32
C GLY A 301 -36.10 14.16 -5.79
N GLY A 302 -37.33 13.73 -6.08
CA GLY A 302 -37.83 13.62 -7.44
C GLY A 302 -37.68 14.92 -8.23
N GLY A 303 -37.24 14.78 -9.48
CA GLY A 303 -37.72 15.65 -10.56
C GLY A 303 -39.16 15.29 -10.92
#